data_AF-A0A357D195-F1
#
_entry.id   AF-A0A357D195-F1
#
_cell.length_a   1.000
_cell.length_b   1.000
_cell.length_c   1.000
_cell.angle_alpha   90.00
_cell.angle_beta   90.00
_cell.angle_gamma   90.00
#
_symmetry.space_group_name_H-M   'P 1'
#
loop_
_entity.id
_entity.type
_entity.pdbx_description
1 polymer ?
#
loop_
_entity_poly.entity_id
_entity_poly.type
_entity_poly.pdbx_seq_one_letter_code
_entity_poly.pdbx_strand_id
1 'polypeptide(L)'
;MISRFNKKKAGGAVPTTKPPTVIPVFCENGINKGGDYTYDMFVPLLNTFIYVWLKNGDSFWMYPVKTTMDLLCGYTHAEDKWQPICFGFPLINSFY
;
A
#
# COMPACT_ATOMS: atom_id res chain seq x y z
N MET A 1 37.24 -3.70 3.04
CA MET A 1 36.02 -3.17 2.41
C MET A 1 34.85 -4.03 2.85
N ILE A 2 34.17 -3.68 3.94
CA ILE A 2 32.87 -4.29 4.32
C ILE A 2 32.04 -3.14 4.87
N SER A 3 31.26 -2.52 3.98
CA SER A 3 30.30 -1.50 4.37
C SER A 3 29.20 -2.20 5.15
N ARG A 4 29.19 -1.97 6.47
CA ARG A 4 28.05 -2.31 7.32
C ARG A 4 26.90 -1.43 6.83
N PHE A 5 25.99 -2.02 6.05
CA PHE A 5 24.69 -1.42 5.79
C PHE A 5 23.98 -1.31 7.14
N ASN A 6 24.16 -0.15 7.74
CA ASN A 6 23.45 0.30 8.90
C ASN A 6 21.99 0.34 8.46
N LYS A 7 21.20 -0.66 8.88
CA LYS A 7 19.74 -0.67 8.81
C LYS A 7 19.25 0.53 9.62
N LYS A 8 19.35 1.73 9.05
CA LYS A 8 18.56 2.87 9.51
C LYS A 8 17.12 2.43 9.35
N LYS A 9 16.46 2.24 10.49
CA LYS A 9 15.01 2.09 10.64
C LYS A 9 14.31 3.12 9.74
N ALA A 10 13.96 2.70 8.54
CA ALA A 10 13.16 3.45 7.60
C ALA A 10 12.10 2.48 7.09
N GLY A 11 11.09 2.24 7.89
CA GLY A 11 10.00 1.35 7.54
C GLY A 11 9.19 1.02 8.78
N GLY A 12 7.89 1.30 8.75
CA GLY A 12 6.98 0.80 9.78
C GLY A 12 7.11 -0.72 9.91
N ALA A 13 6.75 -1.23 11.09
CA ALA A 13 6.83 -2.65 11.39
C ALA A 13 6.01 -3.46 10.38
N VAL A 14 6.50 -4.66 10.03
CA VAL A 14 5.73 -5.64 9.27
C VAL A 14 4.45 -5.96 10.07
N PRO A 15 3.27 -6.03 9.44
CA PRO A 15 2.04 -6.39 10.14
C PRO A 15 2.15 -7.75 10.80
N THR A 16 1.58 -7.88 12.00
CA THR A 16 1.53 -9.17 12.73
C THR A 16 0.23 -9.93 12.48
N THR A 17 -0.80 -9.26 11.96
CA THR A 17 -2.11 -9.83 11.64
C THR A 17 -2.26 -10.02 10.14
N LYS A 18 -2.92 -11.10 9.70
CA LYS A 18 -3.27 -11.31 8.29
C LYS A 18 -4.24 -10.21 7.82
N PRO A 19 -4.22 -9.84 6.53
CA PRO A 19 -5.22 -8.90 6.00
C PRO A 19 -6.63 -9.51 6.08
N PRO A 20 -7.68 -8.68 6.00
CA PRO A 20 -9.04 -9.16 5.93
C PRO A 20 -9.24 -10.16 4.78
N THR A 21 -10.05 -11.19 4.99
CA THR A 21 -10.38 -12.18 3.95
C THR A 21 -11.47 -11.68 3.00
N VAL A 22 -12.23 -10.68 3.42
CA VAL A 22 -13.26 -10.03 2.61
C VAL A 22 -12.57 -9.15 1.58
N ILE A 23 -12.86 -9.36 0.31
CA ILE A 23 -12.50 -8.42 -0.76
C ILE A 23 -13.63 -7.39 -0.82
N PRO A 24 -13.36 -6.09 -0.59
CA PRO A 24 -14.40 -5.08 -0.72
C PRO A 24 -14.96 -5.09 -2.13
N VAL A 25 -16.28 -4.87 -2.27
CA VAL A 25 -16.88 -4.73 -3.61
C VAL A 25 -16.19 -3.54 -4.29
N PHE A 26 -15.66 -3.76 -5.49
CA PHE A 26 -15.12 -2.69 -6.32
C PHE A 26 -16.23 -1.66 -6.52
N CYS A 27 -16.19 -0.60 -5.73
CA CYS A 27 -17.22 0.41 -5.78
C CYS A 27 -16.93 1.27 -7.00
N GLU A 28 -17.86 1.28 -7.96
CA GLU A 28 -17.73 2.21 -9.09
C GLU A 28 -17.67 3.67 -8.65
N ASN A 29 -18.18 3.96 -7.44
CA ASN A 29 -18.17 5.25 -6.78
C ASN A 29 -17.23 5.28 -5.55
N GLY A 30 -16.19 4.43 -5.53
CA GLY A 30 -15.19 4.42 -4.44
C GLY A 30 -14.50 5.77 -4.26
N ILE A 31 -13.86 5.97 -3.10
CA ILE A 31 -13.11 7.19 -2.79
C ILE A 31 -12.07 7.41 -3.89
N ASN A 32 -12.25 8.49 -4.66
CA ASN A 32 -11.33 8.99 -5.68
C ASN A 32 -10.99 7.96 -6.77
N LYS A 33 -11.89 7.76 -7.74
CA LYS A 33 -11.58 7.01 -8.97
C LYS A 33 -10.79 7.82 -9.97
N GLY A 34 -9.71 7.26 -10.51
CA GLY A 34 -8.97 7.82 -11.64
C GLY A 34 -8.36 9.22 -11.40
N GLY A 35 -8.29 9.65 -10.13
CA GLY A 35 -7.87 10.99 -9.74
C GLY A 35 -6.38 11.10 -9.45
N ASP A 36 -5.90 12.34 -9.40
CA ASP A 36 -4.57 12.68 -8.92
C ASP A 36 -4.50 12.44 -7.40
N TYR A 37 -4.12 11.23 -6.98
CA TYR A 37 -3.91 10.98 -5.56
C TYR A 37 -2.73 11.79 -5.04
N THR A 38 -2.85 12.25 -3.80
CA THR A 38 -1.84 13.06 -3.15
C THR A 38 -1.35 12.40 -1.88
N TYR A 39 -0.19 12.85 -1.41
CA TYR A 39 0.40 12.45 -0.13
C TYR A 39 -0.63 12.51 1.02
N ASP A 40 -1.39 13.60 1.11
CA ASP A 40 -2.33 13.85 2.22
C ASP A 40 -3.49 12.84 2.27
N MET A 41 -3.84 12.20 1.15
CA MET A 41 -4.87 11.15 1.13
C MET A 41 -4.39 9.86 1.81
N PHE A 42 -3.10 9.53 1.71
CA PHE A 42 -2.54 8.27 2.22
C PHE A 42 -1.93 8.37 3.61
N VAL A 43 -1.50 9.56 4.03
CA VAL A 43 -1.03 9.80 5.41
C VAL A 43 -1.97 9.25 6.49
N PRO A 44 -3.29 9.51 6.46
CA PRO A 44 -4.20 8.99 7.48
C PRO A 44 -4.43 7.47 7.38
N LEU A 45 -4.09 6.84 6.26
CA LEU A 45 -4.26 5.41 6.01
C LEU A 45 -3.03 4.59 6.42
N LEU A 46 -1.93 5.25 6.77
CA LEU A 46 -0.71 4.57 7.22
C LEU A 46 -1.00 3.68 8.44
N ASN A 47 -0.40 2.49 8.42
CA ASN A 47 -0.56 1.46 9.44
C ASN A 47 -2.00 0.91 9.57
N THR A 48 -2.80 1.03 8.50
CA THR A 48 -4.16 0.45 8.40
C THR A 48 -4.27 -0.35 7.13
N PHE A 49 -5.04 -1.45 7.15
CA PHE A 49 -5.28 -2.22 5.92
C PHE A 49 -6.15 -1.44 4.95
N ILE A 50 -5.68 -1.32 3.72
CA ILE A 50 -6.44 -0.77 2.59
C ILE A 50 -6.48 -1.78 1.46
N TYR A 51 -7.56 -1.82 0.70
CA TYR A 51 -7.62 -2.63 -0.52
C TYR A 51 -7.34 -1.73 -1.72
N VAL A 52 -6.35 -2.09 -2.53
CA VAL A 52 -5.90 -1.26 -3.66
C VAL A 52 -6.26 -1.95 -4.96
N TRP A 53 -6.84 -1.20 -5.89
CA TRP A 53 -7.00 -1.61 -7.28
C TRP A 53 -6.05 -0.78 -8.15
N LEU A 54 -5.23 -1.46 -8.94
CA LEU A 54 -4.31 -0.85 -9.88
C LEU A 54 -4.95 -0.74 -11.27
N LYS A 55 -4.43 0.19 -12.08
CA LYS A 55 -4.91 0.42 -13.45
C LYS A 55 -4.66 -0.75 -14.40
N ASN A 56 -3.72 -1.63 -14.08
CA ASN A 56 -3.42 -2.82 -14.87
C ASN A 56 -4.38 -4.00 -14.59
N GLY A 57 -5.33 -3.84 -13.66
CA GLY A 57 -6.28 -4.88 -13.27
C GLY A 57 -5.90 -5.67 -12.01
N ASP A 58 -4.68 -5.48 -11.49
CA ASP A 58 -4.28 -6.11 -10.23
C ASP A 58 -4.99 -5.48 -9.04
N SER A 59 -5.32 -6.30 -8.03
CA SER A 59 -5.85 -5.80 -6.77
C SER A 59 -5.42 -6.64 -5.58
N PHE A 60 -5.13 -5.97 -4.46
CA PHE A 60 -4.60 -6.64 -3.28
C PHE A 60 -4.82 -5.81 -2.01
N TRP A 61 -4.79 -6.52 -0.87
CA TRP A 61 -4.68 -5.87 0.44
C TRP A 61 -3.26 -5.33 0.63
N MET A 62 -3.17 -4.07 1.01
CA MET A 62 -1.93 -3.39 1.37
C MET A 62 -1.99 -2.90 2.81
N TYR A 63 -0.84 -2.97 3.47
CA TYR A 63 -0.57 -2.27 4.72
C TYR A 63 0.49 -1.19 4.47
N PRO A 64 0.09 0.06 4.20
CA PRO A 64 1.01 1.13 3.90
C PRO A 64 1.72 1.58 5.17
N VAL A 65 3.04 1.78 5.08
CA VAL A 65 3.87 2.20 6.22
C VAL A 65 4.64 3.48 5.93
N LYS A 66 4.67 3.89 4.67
CA LYS A 66 5.33 5.09 4.21
C LYS A 66 4.68 5.57 2.94
N THR A 67 4.55 6.89 2.81
CA THR A 67 4.15 7.54 1.57
C THR A 67 5.08 8.72 1.29
N THR A 68 5.32 9.01 0.03
CA THR A 68 6.03 10.21 -0.45
C THR A 68 5.07 11.07 -1.28
N MET A 69 5.58 12.06 -2.01
CA MET A 69 4.76 12.89 -2.90
C MET A 69 4.09 12.11 -4.02
N ASP A 70 4.63 10.94 -4.39
CA ASP A 70 4.26 10.19 -5.59
C ASP A 70 4.22 8.67 -5.40
N LEU A 71 4.71 8.14 -4.28
CA LEU A 71 4.80 6.70 -4.01
C LEU A 71 4.05 6.33 -2.73
N LEU A 72 3.39 5.18 -2.77
CA LEU A 72 2.88 4.47 -1.61
C LEU A 72 3.72 3.21 -1.38
N CYS A 73 4.24 3.04 -0.17
CA CYS A 73 5.08 1.92 0.22
C CYS A 73 4.53 1.21 1.45
N GLY A 74 4.65 -0.11 1.47
CA GLY A 74 4.05 -0.94 2.50
C GLY A 74 4.36 -2.41 2.33
N TYR A 75 3.44 -3.22 2.83
CA TYR A 75 3.50 -4.66 2.70
C TYR A 75 2.19 -5.18 2.11
N THR A 76 2.30 -6.18 1.24
CA THR A 76 1.17 -7.00 0.79
C THR A 76 1.36 -8.43 1.32
N HIS A 77 0.29 -9.19 1.43
CA HIS A 77 0.34 -10.57 1.87
C HIS A 77 0.09 -11.51 0.69
N ALA A 78 1.13 -12.22 0.25
CA ALA A 78 1.07 -13.19 -0.82
C ALA A 78 1.70 -14.50 -0.35
N GLU A 79 1.08 -15.64 -0.68
CA GLU A 79 1.61 -16.98 -0.36
C GLU A 79 2.01 -17.15 1.11
N ASP A 80 1.15 -16.69 2.03
CA ASP A 80 1.37 -16.72 3.49
C ASP A 80 2.62 -15.97 3.99
N LYS A 81 3.12 -15.02 3.20
CA LYS A 81 4.26 -14.17 3.56
C LYS A 81 3.97 -12.70 3.29
N TRP A 82 4.49 -11.86 4.17
CA TRP A 82 4.55 -10.42 3.93
C TRP A 82 5.64 -10.11 2.92
N GLN A 83 5.27 -9.42 1.86
CA GLN A 83 6.20 -8.96 0.84
C GLN A 83 6.19 -7.43 0.82
N PRO A 84 7.37 -6.78 0.81
CA PRO A 84 7.44 -5.34 0.66
C PRO A 84 6.98 -4.95 -0.75
N ILE A 85 6.19 -3.88 -0.84
CA ILE A 85 5.72 -3.34 -2.12
C ILE A 85 5.73 -1.81 -2.07
N CYS A 86 6.09 -1.20 -3.20
CA CYS A 86 5.97 0.23 -3.44
C CYS A 86 5.45 0.45 -4.86
N PHE A 87 4.53 1.39 -5.04
CA PHE A 87 4.05 1.78 -6.36
C PHE A 87 3.68 3.26 -6.39
N GLY A 88 3.71 3.82 -7.59
CA GLY A 88 3.33 5.21 -7.81
C GLY A 88 1.84 5.43 -7.70
N PHE A 89 1.44 6.59 -7.17
CA PHE A 89 0.06 7.06 -7.21
C PHE A 89 -0.58 6.99 -8.61
N PRO A 90 0.15 7.29 -9.72
CA PRO A 90 -0.43 7.18 -11.06
C PRO A 90 -0.88 5.76 -11.45
N LEU A 91 -0.40 4.72 -10.78
CA LEU A 91 -0.78 3.33 -11.02
C LEU A 91 -2.07 2.93 -10.28
N ILE A 92 -2.48 3.71 -9.28
CA ILE A 92 -3.68 3.44 -8.49
C ILE A 92 -4.91 3.82 -9.33
N ASN A 93 -5.89 2.94 -9.36
CA ASN A 93 -7.20 3.19 -9.98
C ASN A 93 -8.22 3.62 -8.91
N SER A 94 -8.20 2.95 -7.75
CA SER A 94 -8.99 3.25 -6.57
C SER A 94 -8.45 2.53 -5.33
N PHE A 95 -8.92 2.91 -4.14
CA PHE A 95 -8.69 2.15 -2.91
C PHE A 95 -9.93 2.17 -1.98
N TYR A 96 -9.99 1.21 -1.06
CA TYR A 96 -11.00 1.08 0.01
C TYR A 96 -10.32 1.12 1.37
#